data_AF-A0A251X6U2-F1
#
_entry.id   AF-A0A251X6U2-F1
#
_cell.length_a   1.000
_cell.length_b   1.000
_cell.length_c   1.000
_cell.angle_alpha   90.00
_cell.angle_beta   90.00
_cell.angle_gamma   90.00
#
_symmetry.space_group_name_H-M   'P 1'
#
loop_
_entity.id
_entity.type
_entity.pdbx_description
1 polymer ?
#
loop_
_entity_poly.entity_id
_entity_poly.type
_entity_poly.pdbx_seq_one_letter_code
_entity_poly.pdbx_strand_id
1 'polypeptide(L)' 'MGTESEWKVRLLRFAPNAPEQNPVEDIWLQGKNWVRKNFHRLSSFKEVTSMFETFLSGKVFKFNKIKQYLIPNI' A
#
# COMPACT_ATOMS: atom_id res chain seq x y z
N MET A 1 -7.23 30.11 -12.67
CA MET A 1 -6.79 28.85 -12.03
C MET A 1 -7.53 28.75 -10.72
N GLY A 2 -8.21 27.62 -10.45
CA GLY A 2 -8.99 27.43 -9.22
C GLY A 2 -8.11 27.38 -7.97
N THR A 3 -8.69 27.69 -6.81
CA THR A 3 -8.01 27.63 -5.51
C THR A 3 -7.82 26.17 -5.04
N GLU A 4 -6.84 25.89 -4.18
CA GLU A 4 -6.62 24.53 -3.63
C GLU A 4 -7.87 23.95 -2.93
N SER A 5 -8.72 24.82 -2.39
CA SER A 5 -10.00 24.46 -1.78
C SER A 5 -11.02 23.88 -2.76
N GLU A 6 -10.85 24.07 -4.07
CA GLU A 6 -11.74 23.55 -5.10
C GLU A 6 -11.33 22.14 -5.58
N TRP A 7 -10.20 21.61 -5.11
CA TRP A 7 -9.67 20.33 -5.58
C TRP A 7 -10.47 19.16 -4.98
N LYS A 8 -11.09 18.37 -5.86
CA LYS A 8 -11.80 17.12 -5.48
C LYS A 8 -10.86 16.02 -4.97
N VAL A 9 -9.58 16.13 -5.31
CA VAL A 9 -8.52 15.20 -4.89
C VAL A 9 -7.35 16.02 -4.37
N ARG A 10 -6.99 15.81 -3.11
CA ARG A 10 -5.78 16.39 -2.51
C ARG A 10 -4.63 15.41 -2.70
N LEU A 11 -3.57 15.86 -3.38
CA LEU A 11 -2.33 15.11 -3.47
C LEU A 11 -1.44 15.46 -2.28
N LEU A 12 -0.83 14.45 -1.66
CA LEU A 12 0.15 14.64 -0.59
C LEU A 12 1.55 14.49 -1.17
N ARG A 13 2.40 15.49 -0.92
CA ARG A 13 3.79 15.45 -1.37
C ARG A 13 4.65 14.74 -0.33
N PHE A 14 5.20 13.60 -0.70
CA PHE A 14 6.21 12.90 0.10
C PHE A 14 7.61 13.45 -0.14
N ALA A 15 8.48 13.24 0.85
CA ALA A 15 9.89 13.53 0.69
C ALA A 15 10.52 12.56 -0.33
N PRO A 16 11.51 13.01 -1.13
CA PRO A 16 12.28 12.12 -1.98
C PRO A 16 12.94 11.00 -1.16
N ASN A 17 12.97 9.78 -1.70
CA ASN A 17 13.61 8.61 -1.07
C ASN A 17 13.09 8.25 0.33
N ALA A 18 11.83 8.57 0.64
CA ALA A 18 11.19 8.31 1.93
C ALA A 18 10.09 7.21 1.83
N PRO A 19 10.44 5.95 1.51
CA PRO A 19 9.45 4.87 1.34
C PRO A 19 8.63 4.61 2.60
N GLU A 20 9.16 4.92 3.78
CA GLU A 20 8.48 4.80 5.07
C GLU A 20 7.19 5.64 5.15
N GLN A 21 7.14 6.76 4.40
CA GLN A 21 5.96 7.60 4.29
C GLN A 21 4.84 6.87 3.54
N ASN A 22 5.16 6.09 2.50
CA ASN A 22 4.17 5.40 1.69
C ASN A 22 3.62 4.13 2.39
N PRO A 23 2.34 4.06 2.78
CA PRO A 23 1.77 2.86 3.41
C PRO A 23 1.72 1.64 2.50
N VAL A 24 1.74 1.83 1.17
CA VAL A 24 1.74 0.72 0.21
C VAL A 24 2.99 -0.15 0.33
N GLU A 25 4.14 0.42 0.71
CA GLU A 25 5.38 -0.34 0.89
C GLU A 25 5.24 -1.41 1.99
N ASP A 26 4.54 -1.11 3.08
CA ASP A 26 4.27 -2.08 4.15
C ASP A 26 3.36 -3.22 3.67
N ILE A 27 2.36 -2.91 2.84
CA ILE A 27 1.45 -3.91 2.24
C ILE A 27 2.24 -4.86 1.36
N TRP A 28 3.05 -4.29 0.47
CA TRP A 28 3.87 -5.07 -0.45
C TRP A 28 4.89 -5.91 0.31
N LEU A 29 5.52 -5.38 1.36
CA LEU A 29 6.44 -6.16 2.19
C LEU A 29 5.73 -7.35 2.83
N GLN A 30 4.53 -7.16 3.39
CA GLN A 30 3.74 -8.24 3.97
C GLN A 30 3.38 -9.32 2.94
N GLY A 31 2.88 -8.92 1.77
CA GLY A 31 2.53 -9.86 0.70
C GLY A 31 3.74 -10.61 0.15
N LYS A 32 4.87 -9.92 -0.07
CA LYS A 32 6.12 -10.54 -0.50
C LYS A 32 6.65 -11.53 0.53
N ASN A 33 6.55 -11.20 1.82
CA ASN A 33 6.95 -12.12 2.89
C ASN A 33 6.04 -13.35 2.96
N TRP A 34 4.73 -13.20 2.72
CA TRP A 34 3.81 -14.33 2.62
C TRP A 34 4.18 -15.28 1.48
N VAL A 35 4.39 -14.74 0.27
CA VAL A 35 4.85 -15.53 -0.88
C VAL A 35 6.19 -16.21 -0.58
N ARG A 36 7.16 -15.48 -0.02
CA ARG A 36 8.49 -16.01 0.31
C ARG A 36 8.42 -17.16 1.32
N LYS A 37 7.52 -17.15 2.29
CA LYS A 37 7.36 -18.28 3.23
C LYS A 37 6.78 -19.53 2.57
N ASN A 38 6.04 -19.36 1.47
CA ASN A 38 5.35 -20.44 0.76
C ASN A 38 5.99 -20.80 -0.59
N PHE A 39 7.19 -20.25 -0.90
CA PHE A 39 7.80 -20.35 -2.23
C PHE A 39 7.99 -21.79 -2.72
N HIS A 40 8.28 -22.72 -1.80
CA HIS A 40 8.47 -24.14 -2.07
C HIS A 40 7.22 -24.84 -2.62
N ARG A 41 6.06 -24.18 -2.56
CA ARG A 41 4.76 -24.67 -3.09
C ARG A 41 4.44 -24.11 -4.47
N LEU A 42 5.29 -23.26 -5.02
CA LEU A 42 5.06 -22.52 -6.25
C LEU A 42 6.03 -23.02 -7.32
N SER A 43 5.49 -23.29 -8.51
CA SER A 43 6.23 -23.82 -9.67
C SER A 43 6.27 -22.85 -10.84
N SER A 44 5.47 -21.78 -10.80
CA SER A 44 5.35 -20.80 -11.87
C SER A 44 5.14 -19.39 -11.34
N PHE A 45 5.47 -18.41 -12.18
CA PHE A 45 5.20 -17.01 -11.88
C PHE A 45 3.69 -16.71 -11.73
N LYS A 46 2.83 -17.42 -12.47
CA LYS A 46 1.37 -17.30 -12.35
C LYS A 46 0.88 -17.67 -10.94
N GLU A 47 1.48 -18.69 -10.33
CA GLU A 47 1.13 -19.08 -8.96
C GLU A 47 1.66 -18.06 -7.93
N VAL A 48 2.82 -17.46 -8.18
CA VAL A 48 3.36 -16.35 -7.38
C VAL A 48 2.39 -15.17 -7.37
N THR A 49 1.93 -14.72 -8.55
CA THR A 49 1.00 -13.59 -8.65
C THR A 49 -0.34 -13.92 -8.01
N SER A 50 -0.89 -15.10 -8.30
CA SER A 50 -2.16 -15.55 -7.72
C SER A 50 -2.11 -15.65 -6.19
N MET A 51 -1.01 -16.14 -5.62
CA MET A 51 -0.84 -16.19 -4.17
C MET A 51 -0.74 -14.79 -3.55
N PHE A 52 -0.05 -13.87 -4.21
CA PHE A 52 0.05 -12.49 -3.76
C PHE A 52 -1.31 -11.78 -3.81
N GLU A 53 -2.06 -11.94 -4.90
CA GLU A 53 -3.43 -11.40 -5.05
C GLU A 53 -4.39 -12.00 -4.01
N THR A 54 -4.31 -13.31 -3.79
CA THR A 54 -5.08 -14.00 -2.74
C THR A 54 -4.73 -13.47 -1.36
N PHE A 55 -3.45 -13.15 -1.12
CA PHE A 55 -3.05 -12.48 0.11
C PHE A 55 -3.69 -11.09 0.24
N LEU A 56 -3.83 -10.31 -0.84
CA LEU A 56 -4.44 -8.98 -0.75
C LEU A 56 -5.97 -9.01 -0.66
N SER A 57 -6.60 -10.02 -1.25
CA SER A 57 -8.06 -10.10 -1.41
C SER A 57 -8.80 -10.03 -0.08
N GLY A 58 -9.82 -9.16 -0.02
CA GLY A 58 -10.69 -8.98 1.14
C GLY A 58 -10.04 -8.38 2.38
N LYS A 59 -8.75 -8.03 2.34
CA LYS A 59 -8.05 -7.47 3.50
C LYS A 59 -8.27 -5.95 3.62
N VAL A 60 -8.72 -5.53 4.79
CA VAL A 60 -8.62 -4.13 5.23
C VAL A 60 -7.32 -3.97 6.00
N PHE A 61 -6.35 -3.31 5.39
CA PHE A 61 -5.08 -3.06 6.04
C PHE A 61 -5.16 -1.83 6.94
N LYS A 62 -4.78 -2.01 8.21
CA LYS A 62 -4.74 -0.92 9.20
C LYS A 62 -3.29 -0.51 9.41
N PHE A 63 -3.00 0.77 9.25
CA PHE A 63 -1.69 1.34 9.54
C PHE A 63 -1.83 2.53 10.46
N ASN A 64 -0.98 2.60 11.48
CA ASN A 64 -0.93 3.79 12.34
C ASN A 64 -0.57 5.05 11.55
N LYS A 65 0.26 4.90 10.49
CA LYS A 65 0.61 6.01 9.60
C LYS A 65 -0.58 6.59 8.83
N ILE A 66 -1.71 5.89 8.71
CA ILE A 66 -2.91 6.44 8.04
C ILE A 66 -3.40 7.72 8.73
N LYS A 67 -3.15 7.87 10.04
CA LYS A 67 -3.47 9.09 10.80
C LYS A 67 -2.74 10.33 10.28
N GLN A 68 -1.60 10.16 9.61
CA GLN A 68 -0.85 11.25 8.98
C GLN A 68 -1.54 11.75 7.69
N TYR A 69 -2.45 10.95 7.13
CA TYR A 69 -3.24 11.24 5.92
C TYR A 69 -4.63 11.78 6.26
N LEU A 70 -5.16 11.39 7.43
CA LEU A 70 -6.41 11.88 7.97
C LEU A 70 -6.17 13.27 8.56
N ILE A 71 -5.99 14.26 7.69
CA ILE A 71 -5.96 15.66 8.09
C ILE A 71 -7.34 15.99 8.67
N PRO A 72 -7.46 16.40 9.95
CA PRO A 72 -8.72 16.89 10.48
C PRO A 72 -9.05 18.21 9.78
N ASN A 73 -10.23 18.26 9.18
CA ASN A 73 -10.98 19.45 8.74
C ASN A 73 -10.27 20.79 8.95
N ILE A 74 -9.84 21.39 7.83
CA ILE A 74 -10.02 22.84 7.63
C ILE A 74 -11.44 23.00 7.10
#